data_AF-X1QQ68-F1
#
_entry.id   AF-X1QQ68-F1
#
_cell.length_a   1.000
_cell.length_b   1.000
_cell.length_c   1.000
_cell.angle_alpha   90.00
_cell.angle_beta   90.00
_cell.angle_gamma   90.00
#
_symmetry.space_group_name_H-M   'P 1'
#
loop_
_entity.id
_entity.type
_entity.pdbx_description
1 polymer ?
#
loop_
_entity_poly.entity_id
_entity_poly.type
_entity_poly.pdbx_seq_one_letter_code
_entity_poly.pdbx_strand_id
1 'polypeptide(L)'
;AGAIMESLMAAKGDLIGASDNDTPLILSVGTNGQVLVADSGEATGLKWAAAGAHAASHKDGGADEILLHEFGEPTAAVPFDGQQATDLVIHTVADDAGKSGLTPLVGKICWQTDELALYMCTVAE
;
A
#
# COMPACT_ATOMS: atom_id res chain seq x y z
N ALA A 1 -36.29 30.03 -22.11
CA ALA A 1 -35.37 28.89 -22.01
C ALA A 1 -33.98 29.45 -21.75
N GLY A 2 -33.24 28.91 -20.77
CA GLY A 2 -31.84 29.28 -20.56
C GLY A 2 -30.98 28.68 -21.66
N ALA A 3 -30.08 29.49 -22.23
CA ALA A 3 -29.07 29.04 -23.17
C ALA A 3 -27.71 29.50 -22.65
N ILE A 4 -26.68 28.70 -22.92
CA ILE A 4 -25.29 29.12 -22.71
C ILE A 4 -24.89 29.92 -23.95
N MET A 5 -24.56 31.21 -23.77
CA MET A 5 -24.11 32.05 -24.87
C MET A 5 -22.73 31.59 -25.35
N GLU A 6 -22.48 31.53 -26.67
CA GLU A 6 -21.15 31.11 -27.16
C GLU A 6 -20.03 32.03 -26.65
N SER A 7 -20.35 33.31 -26.43
CA SER A 7 -19.44 34.30 -25.88
C SER A 7 -19.00 34.03 -24.44
N LEU A 8 -19.69 33.13 -23.71
CA LEU A 8 -19.28 32.73 -22.37
C LEU A 8 -18.04 31.81 -22.40
N MET A 9 -17.92 30.95 -23.43
CA MET A 9 -16.80 30.01 -23.54
C MET A 9 -15.60 30.72 -24.15
N ALA A 10 -14.48 30.76 -23.43
CA ALA A 10 -13.31 31.56 -23.79
C ALA A 10 -12.15 30.69 -24.30
N ALA A 11 -12.09 29.42 -23.92
CA ALA A 11 -11.02 28.50 -24.29
C ALA A 11 -11.49 27.04 -24.42
N LYS A 12 -10.61 26.20 -24.97
CA LYS A 12 -10.84 24.76 -25.02
C LYS A 12 -10.82 24.18 -23.61
N GLY A 13 -11.81 23.36 -23.29
CA GLY A 13 -11.90 22.67 -22.00
C GLY A 13 -12.41 23.51 -20.84
N ASP A 14 -13.02 24.67 -21.11
CA ASP A 14 -13.75 25.42 -20.08
C ASP A 14 -14.90 24.58 -19.51
N LEU A 15 -15.08 24.65 -18.19
CA LEU A 15 -16.21 24.09 -17.47
C LEU A 15 -17.09 25.23 -16.94
N ILE A 16 -18.40 25.00 -16.91
CA ILE A 16 -19.37 25.98 -16.39
C ILE A 16 -19.71 25.60 -14.95
N GLY A 17 -19.28 26.45 -14.02
CA GLY A 17 -19.79 26.50 -12.65
C GLY A 17 -20.74 27.68 -12.46
N ALA A 18 -21.01 28.04 -11.21
CA ALA A 18 -21.78 29.22 -10.87
C ALA A 18 -21.23 29.86 -9.60
N SER A 19 -21.18 31.19 -9.58
CA SER A 19 -20.76 31.96 -8.40
C SER A 19 -21.88 32.31 -7.46
N ASP A 20 -23.11 32.21 -7.93
CA ASP A 20 -24.33 32.40 -7.18
C ASP A 20 -25.49 31.77 -7.96
N ASN A 21 -26.69 31.83 -7.40
CA ASN A 21 -27.90 31.41 -8.11
C ASN A 21 -28.01 32.15 -9.45
N ASP A 22 -28.23 31.39 -10.52
CA ASP A 22 -28.40 31.91 -11.89
C ASP A 22 -27.22 32.74 -12.44
N THR A 23 -26.04 32.65 -11.81
CA THR A 23 -24.85 33.43 -12.19
C THR A 23 -23.73 32.50 -12.66
N PRO A 24 -23.69 32.12 -13.95
CA PRO A 24 -22.71 31.18 -14.47
C PRO A 24 -21.30 31.81 -14.49
N LEU A 25 -20.29 30.99 -14.21
CA LEU A 25 -18.88 31.38 -14.22
C LEU A 25 -18.04 30.26 -14.85
N ILE A 26 -16.99 30.65 -15.58
CA ILE A 26 -16.06 29.69 -16.20
C ILE A 26 -14.98 29.24 -15.22
N LEU A 27 -14.68 27.94 -15.23
CA LEU A 27 -13.43 27.37 -14.75
C LEU A 27 -12.66 26.85 -15.95
N SER A 28 -11.59 27.53 -16.33
CA SER A 28 -10.76 27.09 -17.45
C SER A 28 -10.07 25.77 -17.17
N VAL A 29 -9.70 25.06 -18.24
CA VAL A 29 -9.02 23.77 -18.15
C VAL A 29 -7.75 23.85 -17.29
N GLY A 30 -7.57 22.86 -16.42
CA GLY A 30 -6.37 22.71 -15.61
C GLY A 30 -5.16 22.26 -16.44
N THR A 31 -4.03 22.12 -15.77
CA THR A 31 -2.84 21.49 -16.34
C THR A 31 -2.96 19.97 -16.34
N ASN A 32 -2.19 19.29 -17.20
CA ASN A 32 -2.18 17.82 -17.25
C ASN A 32 -1.83 17.22 -15.88
N GLY A 33 -2.52 16.14 -15.50
CA GLY A 33 -2.35 15.48 -14.21
C GLY A 33 -3.17 16.09 -13.07
N GLN A 34 -3.95 17.15 -13.34
CA GLN A 34 -4.93 17.67 -12.40
C GLN A 34 -6.28 16.94 -12.53
N VAL A 35 -7.00 16.87 -11.41
CA VAL A 35 -8.38 16.39 -11.32
C VAL A 35 -9.28 17.50 -10.78
N LEU A 36 -10.54 17.47 -11.19
CA LEU A 36 -11.55 18.40 -10.72
C LEU A 36 -11.98 17.99 -9.31
N VAL A 37 -11.86 18.90 -8.35
CA VAL A 37 -12.29 18.68 -6.97
C VAL A 37 -13.28 19.76 -6.54
N ALA A 38 -14.17 19.40 -5.62
CA ALA A 38 -15.04 20.36 -4.98
C ALA A 38 -14.23 21.25 -4.03
N ASP A 39 -14.46 22.56 -4.12
CA ASP A 39 -13.94 23.55 -3.18
C ASP A 39 -14.97 24.67 -3.02
N SER A 40 -15.76 24.61 -1.94
CA SER A 40 -16.81 25.59 -1.66
C SER A 40 -16.29 26.99 -1.35
N GLY A 41 -14.97 27.17 -1.20
CA GLY A 41 -14.35 28.49 -1.07
C GLY A 41 -14.09 29.18 -2.40
N GLU A 42 -14.10 28.45 -3.52
CA GLU A 42 -13.89 29.00 -4.86
C GLU A 42 -15.20 29.55 -5.45
N ALA A 43 -15.08 30.57 -6.30
CA ALA A 43 -16.24 31.21 -6.93
C ALA A 43 -17.02 30.29 -7.88
N THR A 44 -16.50 29.14 -8.28
CA THR A 44 -17.26 28.15 -9.07
C THR A 44 -17.71 26.96 -8.22
N GLY A 45 -17.32 26.91 -6.94
CA GLY A 45 -17.43 25.74 -6.08
C GLY A 45 -16.46 24.60 -6.44
N LEU A 46 -15.56 24.81 -7.40
CA LEU A 46 -14.69 23.81 -8.00
C LEU A 46 -13.27 24.36 -8.18
N LYS A 47 -12.27 23.48 -8.10
CA LYS A 47 -10.90 23.78 -8.53
C LYS A 47 -10.22 22.59 -9.17
N TRP A 48 -9.14 22.86 -9.89
CA TRP A 48 -8.19 21.85 -10.30
C TRP A 48 -7.15 21.63 -9.19
N ALA A 49 -7.00 20.39 -8.77
CA ALA A 49 -5.98 19.97 -7.83
C ALA A 49 -5.13 18.86 -8.45
N ALA A 50 -3.91 18.65 -7.95
CA ALA A 50 -3.15 17.46 -8.32
C ALA A 50 -3.96 16.21 -8.01
N ALA A 51 -3.96 15.22 -8.92
CA ALA A 51 -4.54 13.93 -8.62
C ALA A 51 -3.95 13.40 -7.31
N GLY A 52 -4.80 13.06 -6.34
CA GLY A 52 -4.34 12.37 -5.15
C GLY A 52 -3.62 11.09 -5.57
N ALA A 53 -2.49 10.79 -4.93
CA ALA A 53 -1.90 9.47 -5.09
C ALA A 53 -2.96 8.42 -4.75
N HIS A 54 -3.11 7.38 -5.57
CA HIS A 54 -3.89 6.22 -5.18
C HIS A 54 -3.38 5.81 -3.79
N ALA A 55 -4.28 5.77 -2.79
CA ALA A 55 -3.88 5.47 -1.42
C ALA A 55 -3.15 4.13 -1.43
N ALA A 56 -1.82 4.20 -1.33
CA ALA A 56 -0.96 3.60 -0.32
C ALA A 56 -1.56 2.48 0.53
N SER A 57 -2.30 1.54 -0.07
CA SER A 57 -2.41 0.20 0.49
C SER A 57 -1.02 -0.45 0.64
N HIS A 58 -0.01 0.15 0.01
CA HIS A 58 1.41 0.06 0.32
C HIS A 58 1.81 1.22 1.23
N LYS A 59 2.34 0.94 2.42
CA LYS A 59 2.91 1.99 3.29
C LYS A 59 4.01 2.82 2.59
N ASP A 60 4.59 2.33 1.50
CA ASP A 60 5.65 3.01 0.75
C ASP A 60 5.13 3.78 -0.49
N GLY A 61 3.83 3.71 -0.80
CA GLY A 61 3.16 4.59 -1.79
C GLY A 61 3.74 4.57 -3.22
N GLY A 62 4.54 3.57 -3.58
CA GLY A 62 5.25 3.47 -4.85
C GLY A 62 4.69 2.41 -5.79
N ALA A 63 5.11 2.47 -7.07
CA ALA A 63 4.89 1.44 -8.09
C ALA A 63 5.68 0.13 -7.83
N ASP A 64 5.98 -0.16 -6.57
CA ASP A 64 6.88 -1.23 -6.13
C ASP A 64 6.14 -2.54 -5.84
N GLU A 65 6.91 -3.62 -5.75
CA GLU A 65 6.43 -4.95 -5.37
C GLU A 65 5.87 -4.93 -3.94
N ILE A 66 4.72 -5.59 -3.72
CA ILE A 66 4.10 -5.69 -2.39
C ILE A 66 5.00 -6.51 -1.47
N LEU A 67 5.53 -5.90 -0.40
CA LEU A 67 6.33 -6.62 0.59
C LEU A 67 5.41 -7.17 1.70
N LEU A 68 5.73 -8.37 2.22
CA LEU A 68 4.90 -9.07 3.21
C LEU A 68 4.66 -8.26 4.50
N HIS A 69 5.58 -7.34 4.84
CA HIS A 69 5.48 -6.47 6.00
C HIS A 69 4.58 -5.24 5.80
N GLU A 70 3.98 -5.08 4.62
CA GLU A 70 3.04 -4.01 4.28
C GLU A 70 1.58 -4.42 4.39
N PHE A 71 1.30 -5.73 4.43
CA PHE A 71 0.00 -6.19 4.86
C PHE A 71 -0.11 -5.87 6.36
N GLY A 72 -1.10 -5.07 6.76
CA GLY A 72 -1.33 -4.72 8.18
C GLY A 72 -1.46 -5.96 9.08
N GLU A 73 -1.45 -5.76 10.40
CA GLU A 73 -1.49 -6.86 11.39
C GLU A 73 -2.55 -7.91 11.01
N PRO A 74 -2.14 -9.15 10.70
CA PRO A 74 -3.09 -10.14 10.25
C PRO A 74 -4.14 -10.42 11.33
N THR A 75 -5.40 -10.19 11.01
CA THR A 75 -6.53 -10.52 11.90
C THR A 75 -6.94 -12.00 11.80
N ALA A 76 -6.24 -12.78 10.96
CA ALA A 76 -6.42 -14.21 10.74
C ALA A 76 -5.09 -14.86 10.30
N ALA A 77 -5.06 -16.19 10.23
CA ALA A 77 -3.90 -16.95 9.75
C ALA A 77 -3.56 -16.56 8.29
N VAL A 78 -2.31 -16.19 8.05
CA VAL A 78 -1.79 -15.90 6.71
C VAL A 78 -1.18 -17.19 6.14
N PRO A 79 -1.78 -17.81 5.11
CA PRO A 79 -1.15 -18.95 4.45
C PRO A 79 0.10 -18.50 3.69
N PHE A 80 1.08 -19.40 3.56
CA PHE A 80 2.33 -19.08 2.85
C PHE A 80 2.13 -18.98 1.33
N ASP A 81 1.04 -19.48 0.75
CA ASP A 81 0.60 -19.27 -0.66
C ASP A 81 1.71 -19.21 -1.73
N GLY A 82 2.73 -20.07 -1.61
CA GLY A 82 3.87 -20.14 -2.55
C GLY A 82 5.02 -19.16 -2.26
N GLN A 83 4.91 -18.30 -1.25
CA GLN A 83 6.02 -17.54 -0.69
C GLN A 83 7.04 -18.49 -0.04
N GLN A 84 8.32 -18.27 -0.35
CA GLN A 84 9.43 -19.03 0.21
C GLN A 84 9.98 -18.30 1.44
N ALA A 85 10.14 -19.02 2.56
CA ALA A 85 10.95 -18.54 3.68
C ALA A 85 12.43 -18.73 3.34
N THR A 86 13.02 -17.73 2.67
CA THR A 86 14.45 -17.72 2.35
C THR A 86 15.27 -17.58 3.64
N ASP A 87 16.44 -18.23 3.68
CA ASP A 87 17.38 -18.22 4.81
C ASP A 87 16.84 -18.77 6.15
N LEU A 88 15.70 -19.46 6.15
CA LEU A 88 15.26 -20.26 7.29
C LEU A 88 16.16 -21.51 7.41
N VAL A 89 17.13 -21.45 8.31
CA VAL A 89 18.02 -22.59 8.58
C VAL A 89 17.40 -23.50 9.64
N ILE A 90 16.96 -24.68 9.20
CA ILE A 90 16.71 -25.82 10.10
C ILE A 90 17.94 -26.72 10.03
N HIS A 91 18.68 -26.80 11.14
CA HIS A 91 19.85 -27.67 11.20
C HIS A 91 19.41 -29.14 11.28
N THR A 92 20.03 -30.02 10.52
CA THR A 92 19.84 -31.46 10.67
C THR A 92 20.96 -32.04 11.51
N VAL A 93 20.62 -32.75 12.59
CA VAL A 93 21.56 -33.40 13.50
C VAL A 93 21.23 -34.89 13.63
N ALA A 94 22.26 -35.70 13.87
CA ALA A 94 22.09 -37.14 13.97
C ALA A 94 21.40 -37.56 15.28
N ASP A 95 21.84 -36.97 16.39
CA ASP A 95 21.54 -37.39 17.77
C ASP A 95 21.61 -36.20 18.77
N ASP A 96 21.50 -36.51 20.06
CA ASP A 96 21.61 -35.55 21.16
C ASP A 96 22.94 -34.80 21.23
N ALA A 97 24.04 -35.48 20.90
CA ALA A 97 25.36 -34.88 20.87
C ALA A 97 25.47 -33.85 19.73
N GLY A 98 24.93 -34.19 18.56
CA GLY A 98 24.83 -33.28 17.42
C GLY A 98 24.01 -32.03 17.74
N LYS A 99 22.87 -32.19 18.41
CA LYS A 99 22.05 -31.07 18.89
C LYS A 99 22.81 -30.16 19.86
N SER A 100 23.49 -30.76 20.84
CA SER A 100 24.26 -30.04 21.86
C SER A 100 25.53 -29.37 21.30
N GLY A 101 26.04 -29.84 20.16
CA GLY A 101 27.19 -29.27 19.46
C GLY A 101 26.87 -28.06 18.59
N LEU A 102 25.59 -27.74 18.35
CA LEU A 102 25.19 -26.52 17.65
C LEU A 102 25.48 -25.30 18.54
N THR A 103 25.92 -24.18 17.95
CA THR A 103 26.03 -22.91 18.68
C THR A 103 24.66 -22.56 19.29
N PRO A 104 24.53 -22.43 20.62
CA PRO A 104 23.24 -22.22 21.24
C PRO A 104 22.75 -20.80 20.98
N LEU A 105 21.59 -20.68 20.32
CA LEU A 105 20.86 -19.44 20.14
C LEU A 105 19.40 -19.75 20.45
N VAL A 106 18.79 -19.01 21.38
CA VAL A 106 17.36 -19.17 21.69
C VAL A 106 16.55 -19.02 20.39
N GLY A 107 15.67 -19.97 20.12
CA GLY A 107 14.88 -20.04 18.91
C GLY A 107 15.54 -20.76 17.73
N LYS A 108 16.80 -21.21 17.84
CA LYS A 108 17.41 -22.08 16.83
C LYS A 108 16.64 -23.40 16.77
N ILE A 109 16.25 -23.79 15.55
CA ILE A 109 15.49 -25.01 15.29
C ILE A 109 16.42 -26.07 14.67
N CYS A 110 16.28 -27.32 15.12
CA CYS A 110 16.94 -28.46 14.49
C CYS A 110 16.01 -29.67 14.36
N TRP A 111 16.21 -30.46 13.30
CA TRP A 111 15.62 -31.77 13.10
C TRP A 111 16.62 -32.84 13.54
N GLN A 112 16.21 -33.70 14.46
CA GLN A 112 17.02 -34.83 14.92
C GLN A 112 16.56 -36.12 14.23
N THR A 113 17.47 -36.79 13.54
CA THR A 113 17.10 -37.89 12.63
C THR A 113 16.89 -39.25 13.32
N ASP A 114 17.45 -39.48 14.50
CA ASP A 114 17.26 -40.75 15.23
C ASP A 114 15.91 -40.82 15.97
N GLU A 115 15.41 -39.69 16.48
CA GLU A 115 14.09 -39.57 17.13
C GLU A 115 12.99 -39.12 16.16
N LEU A 116 13.34 -38.61 14.98
CA LEU A 116 12.41 -38.03 14.00
C LEU A 116 11.58 -36.89 14.60
N ALA A 117 12.25 -36.01 15.35
CA ALA A 117 11.63 -34.93 16.09
C ALA A 117 12.29 -33.57 15.79
N LEU A 118 11.46 -32.52 15.91
CA LEU A 118 11.90 -31.14 15.81
C LEU A 118 12.17 -30.60 17.22
N TYR A 119 13.33 -29.95 17.40
CA TYR A 119 13.72 -29.31 18.65
C TYR A 119 13.95 -27.82 18.44
N MET A 120 13.63 -27.04 19.47
CA MET A 120 13.96 -25.61 19.55
C MET A 120 14.84 -25.38 20.76
N CYS A 121 15.96 -24.69 20.55
CA CYS A 121 16.85 -24.23 21.61
C CYS A 121 16.11 -23.19 22.47
N THR A 122 15.90 -23.47 23.76
CA THR A 122 15.17 -22.59 24.68
C THR A 122 16.07 -21.78 25.60
N VAL A 123 17.37 -22.09 25.64
CA VAL A 123 18.38 -21.44 26.48
C VAL A 123 19.66 -21.22 25.68
N ALA A 124 20.28 -20.04 25.82
CA ALA A 124 21.57 -19.72 25.22
C ALA A 124 22.61 -19.54 26.33
N GLU A 125 22.98 -20.64 26.97
CA GLU A 125 24.12 -20.69 27.91
C GLU A 125 25.35 -21.29 27.23
#